data_AF-A0A7C1X0L6-F1
#
_entry.id   AF-A0A7C1X0L6-F1
#
_cell.length_a   1.000
_cell.length_b   1.000
_cell.length_c   1.000
_cell.angle_alpha   90.00
_cell.angle_beta   90.00
_cell.angle_gamma   90.00
#
_symmetry.space_group_name_H-M   'P 1'
#
loop_
_entity.id
_entity.type
_entity.pdbx_description
1 polymer ?
#
loop_
_entity_poly.entity_id
_entity_poly.type
_entity_poly.pdbx_seq_one_letter_code
_entity_poly.pdbx_strand_id
1 'polypeptide(L)'
;MRMSHYYLALAILLAPALLTTAVLGALHNGDSQLHLEAGLVTAVLCLATNTLFILFMVVTGRVMKAAMRTRPLSPAFLAELNEFFATKRAFPMALFAALSVTATAVLGYGKRIGVPAPVHVVLGLGAVLLNLWTIPVAMRTLKENQGLLDRATRELDRLDRELGPVPEEATEIPWIVGARVRWVIFALTAWAPYLYWGLVVWKGDFSNLSHAFLIGSAILSGFGFLRAWRTEPTTQT
;
A
#
# COMPACT_ATOMS: atom_id res chain seq x y z
N MET A 1 -5.67 -16.98 -10.93
CA MET A 1 -5.24 -17.23 -9.53
C MET A 1 -5.98 -16.28 -8.59
N ARG A 2 -6.41 -16.75 -7.41
CA ARG A 2 -7.22 -15.94 -6.48
C ARG A 2 -6.32 -15.01 -5.65
N MET A 3 -6.74 -13.76 -5.45
CA MET A 3 -6.01 -12.73 -4.67
C MET A 3 -5.62 -13.21 -3.27
N SER A 4 -6.52 -13.99 -2.64
CA SER A 4 -6.32 -14.58 -1.32
C SER A 4 -5.11 -15.52 -1.24
N HIS A 5 -4.70 -16.17 -2.32
CA HIS A 5 -3.54 -17.07 -2.32
C HIS A 5 -2.23 -16.29 -2.18
N TYR A 6 -2.07 -15.19 -2.92
CA TYR A 6 -0.88 -14.33 -2.82
C TYR A 6 -0.75 -13.71 -1.43
N TYR A 7 -1.86 -13.21 -0.89
CA TYR A 7 -1.88 -12.67 0.47
C TYR A 7 -1.57 -13.74 1.52
N LEU A 8 -2.15 -14.94 1.39
CA LEU A 8 -1.89 -16.07 2.30
C LEU A 8 -0.41 -16.46 2.28
N ALA A 9 0.20 -16.56 1.10
CA ALA A 9 1.61 -16.90 0.97
C ALA A 9 2.50 -15.90 1.74
N LEU A 10 2.27 -14.60 1.56
CA LEU A 10 3.00 -13.58 2.31
C LEU A 10 2.69 -13.62 3.81
N ALA A 11 1.43 -13.85 4.20
CA ALA A 11 1.04 -13.93 5.61
C ALA A 11 1.68 -15.11 6.34
N ILE A 12 1.80 -16.27 5.67
CA ILE A 12 2.48 -17.46 6.21
C ILE A 12 3.96 -17.20 6.44
N LEU A 13 4.61 -16.41 5.59
CA LEU A 13 6.00 -15.99 5.79
C LEU A 13 6.12 -14.90 6.86
N LEU A 14 5.16 -13.98 6.91
CA LEU A 14 5.19 -12.82 7.79
C LEU A 14 5.00 -13.19 9.26
N ALA A 15 4.05 -14.06 9.59
CA ALA A 15 3.78 -14.46 10.97
C ALA A 15 5.01 -15.01 11.72
N PRO A 16 5.75 -16.01 11.18
CA PRO A 16 6.97 -16.49 11.84
C PRO A 16 8.08 -15.44 11.84
N ALA A 17 8.18 -14.58 10.82
CA ALA A 17 9.16 -13.50 10.80
C ALA A 17 8.92 -12.51 11.96
N LEU A 18 7.66 -12.10 12.19
CA LEU A 18 7.27 -11.25 13.33
C LEU A 18 7.65 -11.88 14.67
N LEU A 19 7.31 -13.16 14.87
CA LEU A 19 7.63 -13.88 16.10
C LEU A 19 9.14 -14.02 16.30
N THR A 20 9.88 -14.34 15.24
CA THR A 20 11.34 -14.48 15.28
C THR A 20 12.02 -13.16 15.64
N THR A 21 11.62 -12.05 15.00
CA THR A 21 12.14 -10.71 15.33
C THR A 21 11.87 -10.34 16.79
N ALA A 22 10.66 -10.62 17.30
CA ALA A 22 10.29 -10.34 18.68
C ALA A 22 11.11 -11.17 19.67
N VAL A 23 11.27 -12.47 19.43
CA VAL A 23 12.09 -13.37 20.25
C VAL A 23 13.55 -12.94 20.26
N LEU A 24 14.12 -12.61 19.10
CA LEU A 24 15.50 -12.12 19.01
C LEU A 24 15.69 -10.81 19.79
N GLY A 25 14.71 -9.91 19.73
CA GLY A 25 14.71 -8.66 20.50
C GLY A 25 14.69 -8.90 22.00
N ALA A 26 13.87 -9.85 22.46
CA ALA A 26 13.74 -10.20 23.88
C ALA A 26 14.98 -10.92 24.43
N LEU A 27 15.57 -11.87 23.70
CA LEU A 27 16.69 -12.68 24.18
C LEU A 27 18.03 -11.95 24.21
N HIS A 28 18.25 -10.98 23.30
CA HIS A 28 19.55 -10.31 23.14
C HIS A 28 19.53 -8.83 23.59
N ASN A 29 18.55 -8.44 24.42
CA ASN A 29 18.33 -7.04 24.82
C ASN A 29 18.30 -6.06 23.63
N GLY A 30 17.87 -6.53 22.44
CA GLY A 30 17.78 -5.76 21.20
C GLY A 30 19.11 -5.37 20.52
N ASP A 31 20.28 -5.67 21.09
CA ASP A 31 21.58 -5.16 20.57
C ASP A 31 22.29 -6.11 19.59
N SER A 32 21.65 -7.23 19.21
CA SER A 32 22.23 -8.18 18.25
C SER A 32 22.03 -7.71 16.80
N GLN A 33 23.08 -7.86 15.99
CA GLN A 33 23.01 -7.65 14.54
C GLN A 33 21.89 -8.50 13.90
N LEU A 34 21.70 -9.73 14.40
CA LEU A 34 20.63 -10.63 13.97
C LEU A 34 19.22 -10.05 14.20
N HIS A 35 18.97 -9.38 15.34
CA HIS A 35 17.67 -8.73 15.58
C HIS A 35 17.42 -7.61 14.57
N LEU A 36 18.46 -6.83 14.24
CA LEU A 36 18.36 -5.73 13.28
C LEU A 36 18.09 -6.23 11.86
N GLU A 37 18.83 -7.26 11.40
CA GLU A 37 18.63 -7.87 10.09
C GLU A 37 17.25 -8.53 9.97
N ALA A 38 16.86 -9.32 10.97
CA ALA A 38 15.55 -9.95 11.02
C ALA A 38 14.43 -8.89 11.07
N GLY A 39 14.61 -7.82 11.85
CA GLY A 39 13.65 -6.72 11.96
C GLY A 39 13.44 -5.99 10.64
N LEU A 40 14.51 -5.78 9.85
CA LEU A 40 14.41 -5.20 8.52
C LEU A 40 13.62 -6.10 7.56
N VAL A 41 13.95 -7.40 7.51
CA VAL A 41 13.23 -8.37 6.68
C VAL A 41 11.76 -8.43 7.06
N THR A 42 11.46 -8.50 8.36
CA THR A 42 10.08 -8.49 8.89
C THR A 42 9.34 -7.21 8.52
N ALA A 43 9.97 -6.04 8.62
CA ALA A 43 9.36 -4.77 8.23
C ALA A 43 9.01 -4.73 6.74
N VAL A 44 9.92 -5.20 5.87
CA VAL A 44 9.68 -5.32 4.42
C VAL A 44 8.52 -6.28 4.14
N LEU A 45 8.49 -7.44 4.78
CA LEU A 45 7.38 -8.40 4.64
C LEU A 45 6.05 -7.83 5.11
N CYS A 46 6.03 -7.12 6.24
CA CYS A 46 4.82 -6.44 6.74
C CYS A 46 4.31 -5.43 5.72
N LEU A 47 5.20 -4.56 5.22
CA LEU A 47 4.86 -3.56 4.22
C LEU A 47 4.33 -4.23 2.94
N ALA A 48 5.02 -5.24 2.42
CA ALA A 48 4.59 -5.98 1.24
C ALA A 48 3.20 -6.62 1.44
N THR A 49 2.97 -7.27 2.58
CA THR A 49 1.70 -7.95 2.88
C THR A 49 0.53 -6.95 2.97
N ASN A 50 0.69 -5.88 3.76
CA ASN A 50 -0.36 -4.88 3.96
C ASN A 50 -0.62 -4.03 2.72
N THR A 51 0.43 -3.65 1.98
CA THR A 51 0.27 -2.90 0.72
C THR A 51 -0.36 -3.75 -0.38
N LEU A 52 -0.04 -5.05 -0.46
CA LEU A 52 -0.70 -5.98 -1.38
C LEU A 52 -2.20 -6.06 -1.11
N PHE A 53 -2.60 -6.19 0.15
CA PHE A 53 -4.01 -6.16 0.55
C PHE A 53 -4.69 -4.85 0.13
N ILE A 54 -4.09 -3.71 0.48
CA ILE A 54 -4.60 -2.37 0.11
C ILE A 54 -4.76 -2.25 -1.40
N LEU A 55 -3.75 -2.65 -2.18
CA LEU A 55 -3.77 -2.62 -3.65
C LEU A 55 -4.91 -3.47 -4.20
N PHE A 56 -5.12 -4.69 -3.70
CA PHE A 56 -6.23 -5.52 -4.14
C PHE A 56 -7.58 -4.87 -3.90
N MET A 57 -7.79 -4.23 -2.74
CA MET A 57 -9.05 -3.52 -2.45
C MET A 57 -9.24 -2.32 -3.39
N VAL A 58 -8.20 -1.51 -3.60
CA VAL A 58 -8.25 -0.32 -4.47
C VAL A 58 -8.49 -0.71 -5.93
N VAL A 59 -7.76 -1.70 -6.43
CA VAL A 59 -7.91 -2.19 -7.81
C VAL A 59 -9.30 -2.79 -8.01
N THR A 60 -9.79 -3.59 -7.06
CA THR A 60 -11.15 -4.15 -7.10
C THR A 60 -12.19 -3.05 -7.22
N GLY A 61 -12.15 -2.04 -6.34
CA GLY A 61 -13.10 -0.93 -6.39
C GLY A 61 -13.07 -0.17 -7.72
N ARG A 62 -11.87 0.02 -8.30
CA ARG A 62 -11.72 0.67 -9.62
C ARG A 62 -12.31 -0.16 -10.75
N VAL A 63 -12.02 -1.46 -10.78
CA VAL A 63 -12.53 -2.38 -11.81
C VAL A 63 -14.05 -2.46 -11.73
N MET A 64 -14.63 -2.56 -10.53
CA MET A 64 -16.08 -2.56 -10.34
C MET A 64 -16.73 -1.27 -10.78
N LYS A 65 -16.16 -0.11 -10.41
CA LYS A 65 -16.68 1.19 -10.85
C LYS A 65 -16.63 1.34 -12.37
N ALA A 66 -15.60 0.80 -13.03
CA ALA A 66 -15.50 0.78 -14.48
C ALA A 66 -16.55 -0.13 -15.12
N ALA A 67 -16.70 -1.36 -14.62
CA ALA A 67 -17.71 -2.29 -15.12
C ALA A 67 -19.15 -1.76 -14.96
N MET A 68 -19.42 -1.03 -13.88
CA MET A 68 -20.72 -0.39 -13.66
C MET A 68 -21.03 0.74 -14.66
N ARG A 69 -20.02 1.32 -15.33
CA ARG A 69 -20.24 2.35 -16.36
C ARG A 69 -20.72 1.75 -17.68
N THR A 70 -20.29 0.52 -17.99
CA THR A 70 -20.65 -0.17 -19.22
C THR A 70 -21.95 -0.94 -19.09
N ARG A 71 -22.23 -1.46 -17.89
CA ARG A 71 -23.43 -2.25 -17.59
C ARG A 71 -23.99 -1.84 -16.22
N PRO A 72 -25.23 -1.31 -16.16
CA PRO A 72 -25.83 -0.94 -14.87
C PRO A 72 -26.12 -2.21 -14.07
N LEU A 73 -25.34 -2.45 -13.02
CA LEU A 73 -25.64 -3.49 -12.04
C LEU A 73 -26.91 -3.15 -11.26
N SER A 74 -27.58 -4.17 -10.73
CA SER A 74 -28.83 -3.97 -9.98
C SER A 74 -28.63 -3.03 -8.78
N PRO A 75 -29.61 -2.16 -8.44
CA PRO A 75 -29.50 -1.26 -7.28
C PRO A 75 -29.23 -2.00 -5.97
N ALA A 76 -29.78 -3.20 -5.82
CA ALA A 76 -29.54 -4.06 -4.65
C ALA A 76 -28.06 -4.47 -4.53
N PHE A 77 -27.42 -4.84 -5.65
CA PHE A 77 -25.99 -5.17 -5.66
C PHE A 77 -25.12 -3.94 -5.34
N LEU A 78 -25.51 -2.76 -5.84
CA LEU A 78 -24.80 -1.52 -5.54
C LEU A 78 -24.88 -1.14 -4.05
N ALA A 79 -26.04 -1.34 -3.43
CA ALA A 79 -26.20 -1.14 -1.99
C ALA A 79 -25.27 -2.07 -1.20
N GLU A 80 -25.22 -3.36 -1.55
CA GLU A 80 -24.32 -4.35 -0.94
C GLU A 80 -22.85 -3.96 -1.10
N LEU A 81 -22.44 -3.55 -2.31
CA LEU A 81 -21.07 -3.13 -2.60
C LEU A 81 -20.68 -1.89 -1.78
N ASN A 82 -21.56 -0.90 -1.70
CA ASN A 82 -21.34 0.30 -0.91
C ASN A 82 -21.25 0.00 0.58
N GLU A 83 -22.12 -0.86 1.12
CA GLU A 83 -22.07 -1.30 2.50
C GLU A 83 -20.76 -2.04 2.81
N PHE A 84 -20.32 -2.91 1.90
CA PHE A 84 -19.05 -3.61 2.02
C PHE A 84 -17.89 -2.61 2.13
N PHE A 85 -17.77 -1.64 1.24
CA PHE A 85 -16.65 -0.68 1.32
C PHE A 85 -16.78 0.31 2.49
N ALA A 86 -17.99 0.67 2.91
CA ALA A 86 -18.21 1.61 4.02
C ALA A 86 -17.89 0.99 5.39
N THR A 87 -18.15 -0.31 5.57
CA THR A 87 -18.08 -0.95 6.90
C THR A 87 -16.73 -1.62 7.19
N LYS A 88 -15.91 -1.90 6.17
CA LYS A 88 -14.72 -2.74 6.34
C LYS A 88 -13.55 -1.95 6.93
N ARG A 89 -13.34 -2.16 8.23
CA ARG A 89 -12.20 -1.65 9.02
C ARG A 89 -10.84 -2.25 8.65
N ALA A 90 -10.81 -3.25 7.76
CA ALA A 90 -9.58 -3.91 7.35
C ALA A 90 -8.60 -2.95 6.66
N PHE A 91 -9.10 -1.96 5.91
CA PHE A 91 -8.26 -0.96 5.24
C PHE A 91 -7.49 -0.07 6.23
N PRO A 92 -8.14 0.67 7.16
CA PRO A 92 -7.40 1.45 8.14
C PRO A 92 -6.53 0.57 9.02
N MET A 93 -6.98 -0.64 9.37
CA MET A 93 -6.17 -1.59 10.15
C MET A 93 -4.87 -1.97 9.43
N ALA A 94 -4.92 -2.34 8.15
CA ALA A 94 -3.73 -2.65 7.36
C ALA A 94 -2.78 -1.45 7.23
N LEU A 95 -3.33 -0.23 7.08
CA LEU A 95 -2.53 0.99 7.06
C LEU A 95 -1.83 1.23 8.41
N PHE A 96 -2.56 1.12 9.52
CA PHE A 96 -1.97 1.26 10.86
C PHE A 96 -0.92 0.17 11.14
N ALA A 97 -1.17 -1.06 10.70
CA ALA A 97 -0.22 -2.17 10.83
C ALA A 97 1.09 -1.89 10.08
N ALA A 98 1.00 -1.40 8.83
CA ALA A 98 2.15 -0.99 8.03
C ALA A 98 2.90 0.21 8.65
N LEU A 99 2.18 1.22 9.14
CA LEU A 99 2.79 2.39 9.77
C LEU A 99 3.47 2.04 11.09
N SER A 100 2.84 1.19 11.91
CA SER A 100 3.38 0.78 13.21
C SER A 100 4.72 0.04 13.07
N VAL A 101 4.84 -0.91 12.15
CA VAL A 101 6.11 -1.63 11.94
C VAL A 101 7.19 -0.70 11.40
N THR A 102 6.82 0.26 10.55
CA THR A 102 7.74 1.24 9.98
C THR A 102 8.28 2.15 11.08
N ALA A 103 7.39 2.67 11.94
CA ALA A 103 7.76 3.49 13.08
C ALA A 103 8.68 2.72 14.03
N THR A 104 8.35 1.46 14.36
CA THR A 104 9.19 0.60 15.19
C THR A 104 10.58 0.36 14.56
N ALA A 105 10.64 0.07 13.26
CA ALA A 105 11.90 -0.17 12.56
C ALA A 105 12.80 1.08 12.56
N VAL A 106 12.23 2.26 12.31
CA VAL A 106 12.95 3.54 12.39
C VAL A 106 13.43 3.80 13.82
N LEU A 107 12.58 3.58 14.82
CA LEU A 107 12.94 3.75 16.23
C LEU A 107 13.95 2.70 16.74
N GLY A 108 14.11 1.57 16.04
CA GLY A 108 15.20 0.62 16.30
C GLY A 108 16.58 1.28 16.16
N TYR A 109 16.70 2.29 15.29
CA TYR A 109 17.90 3.13 15.19
C TYR A 109 17.90 4.30 16.20
N GLY A 110 16.79 4.52 16.89
CA GLY A 110 16.53 5.63 17.81
C GLY A 110 17.44 5.68 19.03
N LYS A 111 18.01 4.54 19.46
CA LYS A 111 19.02 4.48 20.55
C LYS A 111 20.20 5.45 20.28
N ARG A 112 20.56 5.66 19.01
CA ARG A 112 21.64 6.57 18.59
C ARG A 112 21.30 8.06 18.74
N ILE A 113 20.02 8.39 18.83
CA ILE A 113 19.53 9.77 19.01
C ILE A 113 18.86 9.97 20.38
N GLY A 114 19.10 9.06 21.34
CA GLY A 114 18.65 9.19 22.72
C GLY A 114 17.24 8.65 23.01
N VAL A 115 16.61 7.90 22.10
CA VAL A 115 15.30 7.28 22.38
C VAL A 115 15.47 6.16 23.43
N PRO A 116 14.70 6.18 24.54
CA PRO A 116 14.78 5.13 25.55
C PRO A 116 14.38 3.75 25.01
N ALA A 117 15.16 2.72 25.34
CA ALA A 117 14.89 1.34 24.91
C ALA A 117 13.47 0.83 25.23
N PRO A 118 12.84 1.15 26.39
CA PRO A 118 11.47 0.73 26.65
C PRO A 118 10.45 1.22 25.61
N VAL A 119 10.67 2.39 25.00
CA VAL A 119 9.79 2.93 23.96
C VAL A 119 9.82 2.03 22.72
N HIS A 120 11.01 1.60 22.30
CA HIS A 120 11.16 0.66 21.18
C HIS A 120 10.49 -0.68 21.47
N VAL A 121 10.64 -1.21 22.69
CA VAL A 121 10.03 -2.48 23.10
C VAL A 121 8.50 -2.40 23.05
N VAL A 122 7.90 -1.36 23.64
CA VAL A 122 6.44 -1.18 23.68
C VAL A 122 5.88 -1.06 22.26
N LEU A 123 6.49 -0.23 21.41
CA LEU A 123 6.06 -0.06 20.02
C LEU A 123 6.30 -1.32 19.18
N GLY A 124 7.37 -2.06 19.44
CA GLY A 124 7.65 -3.34 18.80
C GLY A 124 6.60 -4.39 19.12
N LEU A 125 6.26 -4.57 20.39
CA LEU A 125 5.18 -5.47 20.80
C LEU A 125 3.82 -5.05 20.22
N GLY A 126 3.51 -3.75 20.25
CA GLY A 126 2.31 -3.21 19.64
C GLY A 126 2.23 -3.49 18.13
N ALA A 127 3.33 -3.27 17.39
CA ALA A 127 3.40 -3.55 15.96
C ALA A 127 3.24 -5.05 15.65
N VAL A 128 3.83 -5.94 16.46
CA VAL A 128 3.68 -7.39 16.32
C VAL A 128 2.23 -7.81 16.52
N LEU A 129 1.61 -7.41 17.62
CA LEU A 129 0.22 -7.75 17.93
C LEU A 129 -0.74 -7.23 16.86
N LEU A 130 -0.55 -5.97 16.42
CA LEU A 130 -1.38 -5.36 15.41
C LEU A 130 -1.26 -6.07 14.06
N ASN A 131 -0.04 -6.41 13.61
CA ASN A 131 0.15 -7.12 12.34
C ASN A 131 -0.40 -8.55 12.40
N LEU A 132 -0.19 -9.28 13.50
CA LEU A 132 -0.76 -10.62 13.68
C LEU A 132 -2.29 -10.61 13.69
N TRP A 133 -2.92 -9.59 14.29
CA TRP A 133 -4.38 -9.41 14.23
C TRP A 133 -4.85 -8.98 12.84
N THR A 134 -4.08 -8.16 12.13
CA THR A 134 -4.46 -7.70 10.78
C THR A 134 -4.57 -8.87 9.80
N ILE A 135 -3.71 -9.88 9.90
CA ILE A 135 -3.70 -11.05 8.99
C ILE A 135 -5.08 -11.73 8.85
N PRO A 136 -5.74 -12.22 9.92
CA PRO A 136 -7.03 -12.87 9.80
C PRO A 136 -8.14 -11.91 9.35
N VAL A 137 -8.09 -10.64 9.75
CA VAL A 137 -9.08 -9.62 9.36
C VAL A 137 -9.00 -9.34 7.85
N ALA A 138 -7.79 -9.12 7.34
CA ALA A 138 -7.54 -8.93 5.92
C ALA A 138 -7.88 -10.19 5.10
N MET A 139 -7.55 -11.38 5.60
CA MET A 139 -7.89 -12.64 4.94
C MET A 139 -9.41 -12.83 4.79
N ARG A 140 -10.18 -12.56 5.86
CA ARG A 140 -11.64 -12.61 5.81
C ARG A 140 -12.19 -11.61 4.80
N THR A 141 -11.69 -10.39 4.84
CA THR A 141 -12.11 -9.31 3.93
C THR A 141 -11.81 -9.64 2.48
N LEU A 142 -10.65 -10.24 2.18
CA LEU A 142 -10.30 -10.67 0.82
C LEU A 142 -11.23 -11.78 0.31
N LYS A 143 -11.61 -12.74 1.17
CA LYS A 143 -12.54 -13.81 0.78
C LYS A 143 -13.94 -13.25 0.48
N GLU A 144 -14.42 -12.33 1.31
CA GLU A 144 -15.71 -11.64 1.10
C GLU A 144 -15.68 -10.78 -0.17
N ASN A 145 -14.60 -10.00 -0.37
CA ASN A 145 -14.39 -9.19 -1.58
C ASN A 145 -14.38 -10.07 -2.84
N GLN A 146 -13.72 -11.23 -2.76
CA GLN A 146 -13.70 -12.18 -3.87
C GLN A 146 -15.10 -12.73 -4.15
N GLY A 147 -15.90 -13.04 -3.12
CA GLY A 147 -17.28 -13.46 -3.30
C GLY A 147 -18.15 -12.39 -3.99
N LEU A 148 -17.93 -11.11 -3.68
CA LEU A 148 -18.58 -9.98 -4.35
C LEU A 148 -18.16 -9.88 -5.82
N LEU A 149 -16.86 -9.98 -6.11
CA LEU A 149 -16.33 -9.99 -7.47
C LEU A 149 -16.92 -11.14 -8.29
N ASP A 150 -16.92 -12.36 -7.76
CA ASP A 150 -17.46 -13.53 -8.46
C ASP A 150 -18.95 -13.36 -8.77
N ARG A 151 -19.72 -12.67 -7.90
CA ARG A 151 -21.12 -12.31 -8.18
C ARG A 151 -21.25 -11.23 -9.24
N ALA A 152 -20.45 -10.16 -9.17
CA ALA A 152 -20.44 -9.11 -10.16
C ALA A 152 -20.13 -9.66 -11.55
N THR A 153 -19.08 -10.48 -11.67
CA THR A 153 -18.70 -11.12 -12.94
C THR A 153 -19.84 -11.95 -13.52
N ARG A 154 -20.50 -12.80 -12.70
CA ARG A 154 -21.65 -13.59 -13.19
C ARG A 154 -22.81 -12.73 -13.68
N GLU A 155 -23.07 -11.61 -13.01
CA GLU A 155 -24.13 -10.69 -13.41
C GLU A 155 -23.77 -9.93 -14.69
N LEU A 156 -22.53 -9.49 -14.84
CA LEU A 156 -22.02 -8.88 -16.07
C LEU A 156 -22.08 -9.86 -17.24
N ASP A 157 -21.64 -11.11 -17.04
CA ASP A 157 -21.70 -12.17 -18.06
C ASP A 157 -23.15 -12.51 -18.46
N ARG A 158 -24.11 -12.35 -17.54
CA ARG A 158 -25.54 -12.48 -17.86
C ARG A 158 -26.01 -11.31 -18.73
N LEU A 159 -25.70 -10.08 -18.34
CA LEU A 159 -26.07 -8.87 -19.09
C LEU A 159 -25.44 -8.84 -20.49
N ASP A 160 -24.19 -9.28 -20.65
CA ASP A 160 -23.53 -9.32 -21.96
C ASP A 160 -24.15 -10.35 -22.89
N ARG A 161 -24.68 -11.47 -22.36
CA ARG A 161 -25.45 -12.44 -23.14
C ARG A 161 -26.82 -11.91 -23.57
N GLU A 162 -27.46 -11.09 -22.74
CA GLU A 162 -28.80 -10.53 -23.00
C GLU A 162 -28.77 -9.29 -23.90
N LEU A 163 -27.79 -8.40 -23.72
CA LEU A 163 -27.72 -7.09 -24.36
C LEU A 163 -26.72 -7.02 -25.52
N GLY A 164 -25.95 -8.08 -25.74
CA GLY A 164 -24.88 -8.12 -26.75
C GLY A 164 -23.59 -7.43 -26.28
N PRO A 165 -22.59 -7.27 -27.16
CA PRO A 165 -21.29 -6.72 -26.80
C PRO A 165 -21.36 -5.23 -26.42
N VAL A 166 -20.50 -4.83 -25.48
CA VAL A 166 -20.27 -3.41 -25.15
C VAL A 166 -19.37 -2.80 -26.26
N PRO A 167 -19.67 -1.61 -26.79
CA PRO A 167 -18.75 -0.89 -27.66
C PRO A 167 -17.38 -0.65 -26.99
N GLU A 168 -16.28 -0.86 -27.71
CA GLU A 168 -14.91 -0.81 -27.17
C GLU A 168 -14.59 0.54 -26.49
N GLU A 169 -15.08 1.65 -27.04
CA GLU A 169 -14.93 3.01 -26.50
C GLU A 169 -15.48 3.17 -25.07
N ALA A 170 -16.46 2.36 -24.66
CA ALA A 170 -17.03 2.44 -23.31
C ALA A 170 -16.15 1.78 -22.24
N THR A 171 -15.08 1.06 -22.63
CA THR A 171 -14.21 0.32 -21.71
C THR A 171 -13.01 1.14 -21.20
N GLU A 172 -12.73 2.31 -21.77
CA GLU A 172 -11.64 3.16 -21.29
C GLU A 172 -11.93 3.69 -19.87
N ILE A 173 -11.05 3.35 -18.93
CA ILE A 173 -11.13 3.87 -17.56
C ILE A 173 -10.32 5.17 -17.49
N PRO A 174 -10.96 6.35 -17.46
CA PRO A 174 -10.23 7.60 -17.34
C PRO A 174 -9.45 7.64 -16.02
N TRP A 175 -8.27 8.24 -16.07
CA TRP A 175 -7.44 8.46 -14.89
C TRP A 175 -8.20 9.31 -13.87
N ILE A 176 -8.19 8.89 -12.60
CA ILE A 176 -8.85 9.60 -11.48
C ILE A 176 -8.22 10.98 -11.28
N VAL A 177 -6.91 11.07 -11.46
CA VAL A 177 -6.16 12.32 -11.38
C VAL A 177 -5.89 12.87 -12.77
N GLY A 178 -6.24 14.16 -12.95
CA GLY A 178 -5.94 14.89 -14.17
C GLY A 178 -4.45 14.81 -14.53
N ALA A 179 -4.15 14.93 -15.82
CA ALA A 179 -2.77 14.83 -16.32
C ALA A 179 -1.81 15.79 -15.60
N ARG A 180 -2.28 17.00 -15.25
CA ARG A 180 -1.50 17.98 -14.47
C ARG A 180 -1.06 17.45 -13.11
N VAL A 181 -1.98 16.85 -12.34
CA VAL A 181 -1.68 16.31 -11.01
C VAL A 181 -0.71 15.14 -11.10
N ARG A 182 -0.83 14.29 -12.14
CA ARG A 182 0.10 13.19 -12.39
C ARG A 182 1.53 13.70 -12.58
N TRP A 183 1.70 14.78 -13.34
CA TRP A 183 3.01 15.41 -13.55
C TRP A 183 3.58 16.03 -12.27
N VAL A 184 2.74 16.60 -11.40
CA VAL A 184 3.17 17.08 -10.07
C VAL A 184 3.65 15.93 -9.20
N ILE A 185 2.90 14.82 -9.14
CA ILE A 185 3.31 13.62 -8.37
C ILE A 185 4.65 13.09 -8.89
N PHE A 186 4.82 12.99 -10.21
CA PHE A 186 6.09 12.61 -10.82
C PHE A 186 7.23 13.55 -10.40
N ALA A 187 7.00 14.86 -10.46
CA ALA A 187 8.01 15.86 -10.11
C ALA A 187 8.45 15.77 -8.63
N LEU A 188 7.51 15.49 -7.72
CA LEU A 188 7.78 15.34 -6.30
C LEU A 188 8.46 14.00 -5.98
N THR A 189 8.03 12.92 -6.62
CA THR A 189 8.58 11.56 -6.37
C THR A 189 10.01 11.40 -6.86
N ALA A 190 10.47 12.24 -7.81
CA ALA A 190 11.88 12.29 -8.22
C ALA A 190 12.84 12.60 -7.05
N TRP A 191 12.35 13.20 -5.97
CA TRP A 191 13.12 13.49 -4.75
C TRP A 191 12.96 12.42 -3.66
N ALA A 192 12.04 11.46 -3.80
CA ALA A 192 11.79 10.48 -2.74
C ALA A 192 13.03 9.63 -2.42
N PRO A 193 13.82 9.13 -3.39
CA PRO A 193 15.04 8.41 -3.06
C PRO A 193 16.11 9.34 -2.43
N TYR A 194 16.16 10.61 -2.84
CA TYR A 194 17.06 11.61 -2.23
C TYR A 194 16.76 11.79 -0.74
N LEU A 195 15.49 12.03 -0.42
CA LEU A 195 15.04 12.22 0.96
C LEU A 195 15.25 10.94 1.78
N TYR A 196 15.02 9.76 1.20
CA TYR A 196 15.30 8.49 1.85
C TYR A 196 16.80 8.34 2.18
N TRP A 197 17.70 8.51 1.22
CA TRP A 197 19.13 8.36 1.46
C TRP A 197 19.67 9.42 2.41
N GLY A 198 19.32 10.69 2.19
CA GLY A 198 19.74 11.79 3.04
C GLY A 198 19.30 11.65 4.48
N LEU A 199 17.99 11.44 4.70
CA LEU A 199 17.44 11.44 6.05
C LEU A 199 17.64 10.09 6.77
N VAL A 200 17.56 8.96 6.05
CA VAL A 200 17.59 7.62 6.66
C VAL A 200 18.98 7.01 6.61
N VAL A 201 19.61 6.96 5.42
CA VAL A 201 20.87 6.23 5.26
C VAL A 201 22.06 7.04 5.78
N TRP A 202 22.16 8.30 5.36
CA TRP A 202 23.23 9.21 5.78
C TRP A 202 22.89 9.97 7.06
N LYS A 203 21.69 9.80 7.61
CA LYS A 203 21.27 10.39 8.90
C LYS A 203 21.41 11.92 8.95
N GLY A 204 21.08 12.59 7.85
CA GLY A 204 21.24 14.03 7.68
C GLY A 204 22.64 14.47 7.27
N ASP A 205 23.60 13.54 7.14
CA ASP A 205 24.92 13.85 6.58
C ASP A 205 24.87 13.86 5.04
N PHE A 206 24.59 15.04 4.51
CA PHE A 206 24.52 15.27 3.08
C PHE A 206 25.91 15.41 2.41
N SER A 207 27.02 15.10 3.09
CA SER A 207 28.36 15.13 2.47
C SER A 207 28.58 14.01 1.46
N ASN A 208 27.91 12.86 1.62
CA ASN A 208 28.02 11.70 0.73
C ASN A 208 27.20 11.83 -0.57
N LEU A 209 26.81 13.06 -0.91
CA LEU A 209 25.91 13.33 -2.02
C LEU A 209 26.60 13.25 -3.38
N SER A 210 26.05 12.39 -4.22
CA SER A 210 26.33 12.46 -5.65
C SER A 210 25.67 13.71 -6.24
N HIS A 211 26.50 14.65 -6.71
CA HIS A 211 26.05 15.82 -7.46
C HIS A 211 25.22 15.40 -8.69
N ALA A 212 25.57 14.28 -9.33
CA ALA A 212 24.81 13.74 -10.46
C ALA A 212 23.38 13.34 -10.06
N PHE A 213 23.18 12.83 -8.84
CA PHE A 213 21.86 12.48 -8.34
C PHE A 213 20.99 13.70 -8.10
N LEU A 214 21.54 14.77 -7.48
CA LEU A 214 20.84 16.05 -7.31
C LEU A 214 20.42 16.66 -8.64
N ILE A 215 21.36 16.72 -9.58
CA ILE A 215 21.12 17.27 -10.92
C ILE A 215 20.04 16.44 -11.63
N GLY A 216 20.13 15.10 -11.56
CA GLY A 216 19.13 14.21 -12.13
C GLY A 216 17.73 14.42 -11.55
N SER A 217 17.59 14.42 -10.23
CA SER A 217 16.31 14.69 -9.55
C SER A 217 15.77 16.08 -9.88
N ALA A 218 16.62 17.11 -9.92
CA ALA A 218 16.22 18.47 -10.28
C ALA A 218 15.73 18.57 -11.74
N ILE A 219 16.42 17.93 -12.69
CA ILE A 219 16.01 17.89 -14.10
C ILE A 219 14.66 17.17 -14.24
N LEU A 220 14.50 15.99 -13.64
CA LEU A 220 13.25 15.22 -13.70
C LEU A 220 12.09 15.98 -13.06
N SER A 221 12.35 16.63 -11.91
CA SER A 221 11.37 17.46 -11.21
C SER A 221 10.97 18.68 -12.04
N GLY A 222 11.93 19.40 -12.61
CA GLY A 222 11.71 20.54 -13.51
C GLY A 222 10.91 20.14 -14.76
N PHE A 223 11.23 18.99 -15.36
CA PHE A 223 10.47 18.44 -16.48
C PHE A 223 9.02 18.13 -16.09
N GLY A 224 8.82 17.49 -14.94
CA GLY A 224 7.48 17.20 -14.41
C GLY A 224 6.68 18.48 -14.16
N PHE A 225 7.24 19.48 -13.49
CA PHE A 225 6.55 20.75 -13.27
C PHE A 225 6.26 21.52 -14.56
N LEU A 226 7.19 21.54 -15.53
CA LEU A 226 6.97 22.16 -16.83
C LEU A 226 5.83 21.49 -17.59
N ARG A 227 5.77 20.15 -17.56
CA ARG A 227 4.66 19.39 -18.14
C ARG A 227 3.35 19.67 -17.42
N ALA A 228 3.36 19.71 -16.10
CA ALA A 228 2.18 20.06 -15.29
C ALA A 228 1.65 21.46 -15.64
N TRP A 229 2.55 22.44 -15.83
CA TRP A 229 2.21 23.81 -16.19
C TRP A 229 1.58 23.91 -17.58
N ARG A 230 2.14 23.19 -18.57
CA ARG A 230 1.62 23.17 -19.95
C ARG A 230 0.37 22.32 -20.13
N THR A 231 0.02 21.49 -19.15
CA THR A 231 -1.18 20.67 -19.22
C THR A 231 -2.38 21.51 -18.82
N GLU A 232 -3.30 21.74 -19.76
CA GLU A 232 -4.53 22.46 -19.48
C GLU A 232 -5.30 21.80 -18.32
N PRO A 233 -5.96 22.60 -17.45
CA PRO A 233 -6.84 22.04 -16.44
C PRO A 233 -7.95 21.27 -17.17
N THR A 234 -8.00 19.94 -16.98
CA THR A 234 -9.19 19.17 -17.36
C THR A 234 -10.37 19.74 -16.59
N THR A 235 -11.20 20.54 -17.26
CA THR A 235 -12.52 20.91 -16.77
C THR A 235 -13.34 19.63 -16.71
N GLN A 236 -13.45 19.04 -15.52
CA GLN A 236 -14.40 17.98 -15.27
C GLN A 236 -15.79 18.62 -15.30
N THR A 237 -16.46 18.54 -16.44
CA THR A 237 -17.93 18.73 -16.55
C THR A 237 -18.66 17.53 -15.98
#